data_AF-A0A452Q7I8-F1
#
_entry.id   AF-A0A452Q7I8-F1
#
_cell.length_a   1.000
_cell.length_b   1.000
_cell.length_c   1.000
_cell.angle_alpha   90.00
_cell.angle_beta   90.00
_cell.angle_gamma   90.00
#
_symmetry.space_group_name_H-M   'P 1'
#
loop_
_entity.id
_entity.type
_entity.pdbx_description
1 polymer ?
#
loop_
_entity_poly.entity_id
_entity_poly.type
_entity_poly.pdbx_seq_one_letter_code
_entity_poly.pdbx_strand_id
1 'polypeptide(L)' 'MEERVQRRYYEKLTEFVADMTKIFDNCRYYNPSDSPFYQCAEVLESFFVQKLKGFKASRSHNNKLQSTAS' A
#
# COMPACT_ATOMS: atom_id res chain seq x y z
N MET A 1 9.45 -8.73 1.35
CA MET A 1 8.06 -8.28 1.61
C MET A 1 7.04 -9.32 1.16
N GLU A 2 7.19 -9.87 -0.05
CA GLU A 2 6.36 -10.94 -0.60
C GLU A 2 6.24 -12.17 0.33
N GLU A 3 7.36 -12.71 0.83
CA GLU A 3 7.33 -13.84 1.77
C GLU A 3 6.50 -13.55 3.03
N ARG A 4 6.61 -12.33 3.59
CA ARG A 4 5.82 -11.91 4.75
C ARG A 4 4.32 -11.90 4.43
N VAL A 5 3.94 -11.50 3.23
CA VAL A 5 2.53 -11.60 2.77
C VAL A 5 2.10 -13.06 2.64
N GLN A 6 2.90 -13.90 1.97
CA GLN A 6 2.59 -15.32 1.76
C GLN A 6 2.46 -16.10 3.09
N ARG A 7 3.29 -15.76 4.08
CA ARG A 7 3.25 -16.35 5.43
C ARG A 7 2.20 -15.71 6.36
N ARG A 8 1.34 -14.81 5.85
CA ARG A 8 0.33 -14.08 6.64
C ARG A 8 0.92 -13.34 7.85
N TYR A 9 2.15 -12.83 7.71
CA TYR A 9 2.84 -12.10 8.76
C TYR A 9 2.10 -10.80 9.17
N TYR A 10 1.48 -10.11 8.21
CA TYR A 10 0.73 -8.88 8.49
C TYR A 10 -0.69 -9.24 8.91
N GLU A 11 -1.00 -9.01 10.19
CA GLU A 11 -2.35 -9.23 10.72
C GLU A 11 -3.28 -8.09 10.32
N LYS A 12 -2.73 -6.87 10.18
CA LYS A 12 -3.48 -5.68 9.80
C LYS A 12 -2.93 -5.09 8.51
N LEU A 13 -3.83 -4.61 7.66
CA LEU A 13 -3.48 -3.89 6.43
C LEU A 13 -2.55 -2.69 6.71
N THR A 14 -2.71 -2.04 7.86
CA THR A 14 -1.88 -0.91 8.28
C THR A 14 -0.41 -1.28 8.47
N GLU A 15 -0.11 -2.51 8.89
CA GLU A 15 1.28 -2.98 9.07
C GLU A 15 1.96 -3.19 7.72
N PHE A 16 1.24 -3.76 6.76
CA PHE A 16 1.70 -3.86 5.37
C PHE A 16 1.93 -2.47 4.75
N VAL A 17 0.99 -1.54 4.96
CA VAL A 17 1.12 -0.15 4.48
C VAL A 17 2.33 0.53 5.10
N ALA A 18 2.57 0.36 6.42
CA ALA A 18 3.70 0.99 7.09
C ALA A 18 5.05 0.54 6.51
N ASP A 19 5.21 -0.75 6.21
CA ASP A 19 6.45 -1.25 5.60
C ASP A 19 6.62 -0.79 4.15
N MET A 20 5.53 -0.69 3.37
CA MET A 20 5.59 -0.13 2.02
C MET A 20 6.01 1.34 2.04
N THR A 21 5.38 2.15 2.91
CA THR A 21 5.74 3.56 3.09
C THR A 21 7.20 3.72 3.50
N LYS A 22 7.70 2.86 4.38
CA LYS A 22 9.11 2.87 4.80
C LYS A 22 10.08 2.63 3.63
N ILE A 23 9.71 1.81 2.63
CA ILE A 23 10.53 1.63 1.42
C ILE A 23 10.62 2.95 0.64
N PHE A 24 9.51 3.65 0.44
CA PHE A 24 9.49 4.93 -0.27
C PHE A 24 10.24 6.02 0.50
N ASP A 25 10.01 6.13 1.80
CA ASP A 25 10.67 7.11 2.66
C ASP A 25 12.18 6.90 2.71
N ASN A 26 12.64 5.66 2.89
CA ASN A 26 14.06 5.35 2.85
C ASN A 26 14.66 5.69 1.48
N CYS A 27 13.94 5.39 0.39
CA CYS A 27 14.40 5.75 -0.95
C CYS A 27 14.59 7.26 -1.09
N ARG A 28 13.63 8.07 -0.63
CA ARG A 28 13.74 9.53 -0.65
C ARG A 28 14.81 10.07 0.29
N TYR A 29 14.99 9.45 1.45
CA TYR A 29 15.94 9.89 2.46
C TYR A 29 17.40 9.71 2.00
N TYR A 30 17.71 8.57 1.37
CA TYR A 30 19.08 8.25 0.97
C TYR A 30 19.47 8.77 -0.41
N ASN A 31 18.50 9.11 -1.27
CA ASN A 31 18.76 9.53 -2.64
C ASN A 31 18.43 11.01 -2.85
N PRO A 32 19.25 11.77 -3.59
CA PRO A 32 18.95 13.15 -3.96
C PRO A 32 17.61 13.30 -4.68
N SER A 33 16.92 14.43 -4.49
CA SER A 33 15.59 14.68 -5.05
C SER A 33 15.55 14.73 -6.59
N ASP A 34 16.67 15.05 -7.23
CA ASP A 34 16.85 15.05 -8.68
C ASP A 34 17.28 13.68 -9.24
N SER A 35 17.53 12.70 -8.37
CA SER A 35 17.89 11.36 -8.80
C SER A 35 16.69 10.58 -9.36
N PRO A 36 16.90 9.67 -10.32
CA PRO A 36 15.84 8.81 -10.82
C PRO A 36 15.23 7.93 -9.72
N PHE A 37 16.00 7.58 -8.68
CA PHE A 37 15.51 6.75 -7.57
C PHE A 37 14.49 7.48 -6.69
N TYR A 38 14.73 8.75 -6.40
CA TYR A 38 13.76 9.57 -5.68
C TYR A 38 12.46 9.69 -6.47
N GLN A 39 12.56 9.98 -7.77
CA GLN A 39 11.37 10.08 -8.64
C GLN A 39 10.60 8.76 -8.74
N CYS A 40 11.30 7.62 -8.76
CA CYS A 40 10.65 6.31 -8.69
C CYS A 40 9.85 6.12 -7.39
N ALA A 41 10.35 6.59 -6.25
CA ALA A 41 9.62 6.51 -4.98
C ALA A 41 8.30 7.29 -5.03
N GLU A 42 8.30 8.50 -5.60
CA GLU A 42 7.09 9.32 -5.79
C GLU A 42 6.05 8.63 -6.67
N VAL A 43 6.48 8.11 -7.83
CA VAL A 43 5.59 7.41 -8.76
C VAL A 43 4.99 6.15 -8.12
N LEU A 44 5.81 5.36 -7.44
CA LEU A 44 5.37 4.11 -6.82
C LEU A 44 4.44 4.37 -5.62
N GLU A 45 4.70 5.38 -4.81
CA GLU A 45 3.84 5.74 -3.69
C GLU A 45 2.46 6.20 -4.17
N SER A 46 2.42 7.06 -5.20
CA SER A 46 1.17 7.51 -5.82
C SER A 46 0.35 6.33 -6.36
N PHE A 47 1.00 5.44 -7.11
CA PHE A 47 0.37 4.22 -7.62
C PHE A 47 -0.17 3.33 -6.48
N PHE A 48 0.62 3.16 -5.41
CA PHE A 48 0.23 2.37 -4.25
C PHE A 48 -1.00 2.94 -3.53
N VAL A 49 -1.04 4.25 -3.31
CA VAL A 49 -2.19 4.94 -2.71
C VAL A 49 -3.46 4.77 -3.55
N GLN A 50 -3.36 4.85 -4.87
CA GLN A 50 -4.49 4.60 -5.77
C GLN A 50 -5.02 3.17 -5.62
N LYS A 51 -4.14 2.16 -5.58
CA LYS A 51 -4.53 0.76 -5.35
C LYS A 51 -5.18 0.57 -3.98
N LEU A 52 -4.67 1.22 -2.93
CA LEU A 52 -5.23 1.14 -1.59
C LEU A 52 -6.64 1.75 -1.51
N LYS A 53 -6.86 2.88 -2.19
CA LYS A 53 -8.20 3.50 -2.33
C LYS A 53 -9.18 2.55 -3.03
N GLY A 54 -8.77 1.97 -4.16
CA GLY A 54 -9.58 0.99 -4.90
C GLY A 54 -9.92 -0.24 -4.05
N PHE A 55 -8.97 -0.77 -3.29
CA PHE A 55 -9.18 -1.89 -2.39
C PHE A 55 -10.20 -1.59 -1.29
N LYS A 56 -10.09 -0.42 -0.64
CA LYS A 56 -11.05 0.02 0.38
C LYS A 56 -12.47 0.20 -0.20
N ALA A 57 -12.56 0.81 -1.38
CA ALA A 57 -13.84 0.98 -2.07
C ALA A 57 -14.50 -0.37 -2.38
N SER A 58 -13.76 -1.34 -2.93
CA SER A 58 -14.28 -2.68 -3.24
C SER A 58 -14.82 -3.40 -1.99
N ARG A 59 -14.14 -3.30 -0.85
CA ARG A 59 -14.64 -3.89 0.42
C ARG A 59 -15.91 -3.23 0.94
N SER A 60 -16.03 -1.91 0.79
CA SER A 60 -17.25 -1.20 1.21
C SER A 60 -18.48 -1.63 0.39
N HIS A 61 -18.31 -1.98 -0.88
CA HIS A 61 -19.39 -2.52 -1.72
C HIS A 61 -19.76 -3.95 -1.29
N ASN A 62 -18.78 -4.79 -0.96
CA ASN A 62 -19.03 -6.17 -0.53
C ASN A 62 -19.77 -6.25 0.82
N ASN A 63 -19.44 -5.38 1.78
CA ASN A 63 -20.16 -5.34 3.07
C ASN A 63 -21.63 -4.91 2.91
N LYS A 64 -21.94 -4.08 1.91
CA LYS A 64 -23.31 -3.61 1.65
C LYS A 64 -24.18 -4.68 0.98
N LEU A 65 -23.60 -5.57 0.18
CA LEU A 65 -24.31 -6.71 -0.42
C LEU A 65 -24.63 -7.81 0.61
N GLN A 66 -23.77 -8.03 1.61
CA GLN A 66 -24.04 -8.98 2.69
C GLN A 66 -25.12 -8.48 3.67
N SER A 67 -25.22 -7.17 3.94
CA SER A 67 -26.24 -6.65 4.85
C SER A 67 -27.66 -6.60 4.27
N THR A 68 -27.81 -6.68 2.94
CA THR A 68 -29.12 -6.72 2.26
C THR A 68 -29.64 -8.13 2.02
N ALA A 69 -28.85 -9.16 2.38
CA ALA A 69 -29.20 -10.57 2.21
C ALA A 69 -29.60 -11.25 3.54
N SER A 70 -29.99 -10.47 4.55
CA SER A 70 -30.50 -10.94 5.85
C SER A 70 -31.87 -10.37 6.14
#